data_AF-A0A729QGP2-F1
#
_entry.id   AF-A0A729QGP2-F1
#
_cell.length_a   1.000
_cell.length_b   1.000
_cell.length_c   1.000
_cell.angle_alpha   90.00
_cell.angle_beta   90.00
_cell.angle_gamma   90.00
#
_symmetry.space_group_name_H-M   'P 1'
#
loop_
_entity.id
_entity.type
_entity.pdbx_description
1 polymer ?
#
loop_
_entity_poly.entity_id
_entity_poly.type
_entity_poly.pdbx_seq_one_letter_code
_entity_poly.pdbx_strand_id
1 'polypeptide(L)'
;MCSIFGVFDIKTDAAELRKKALELSRLMRHRGPDWSGIYACDNAILAHERLSIVDVNAGAQPLYNARKTHVLAVNGEIYNHQTLRAEYGDRYAFQTGSDCEVILALYQEKGPNFLDDLQGMFAFALYDSEKDAYLIGRDHIGIIPLYMGYDEFGNFYVASEMKALTPVCRTIKEFPAGSYLWSKDGEIRQYYQRDWFDYDAVKDNVTDKNALRQALEESVKSHLMSDVPYGVLLSGGLDSSVISAITKKFAARRVEDQERSEAWWPQLHSFAVGLEGSPDLKAAQEVANHLGTVHHEIHFTVQEGLDAIRDVIYHIETYDVTTIRASTPMYLMSRKIKAMGIKMVLSGEGSDEVFGGYLYFHKAPNAKELHEETVRKLQALHMYDCARANKAMSAWGVEARVPFLDKKFLDVAMRINPQDKMCGNGKMEKHVLRECFESYLPASVAWRQKEQFSDGVGYSWIDTLKEVAAKQISDQQLETARFRFPYNTPSSKEAYLYREIFEELFPVPSAAECVPGGPSVACSSAKAIEWDEAFKTMDDPSGRAVGVHQSAYQ
;
A
#
# COMPACT_ATOMS: atom_id res chain seq x y z
N MET A 1 -0.89 -1.70 -11.28
CA MET A 1 -0.98 -2.80 -10.30
C MET A 1 -1.46 -4.08 -10.95
N CYS A 2 -0.54 -4.97 -11.28
CA CYS A 2 -0.82 -6.28 -11.84
C CYS A 2 -1.29 -7.28 -10.76
N SER A 3 -1.54 -8.52 -11.16
CA SER A 3 -1.56 -9.67 -10.24
C SER A 3 -0.52 -10.70 -10.66
N ILE A 4 0.05 -11.37 -9.66
CA ILE A 4 0.87 -12.58 -9.86
C ILE A 4 0.22 -13.76 -9.15
N PHE A 5 0.31 -14.94 -9.76
CA PHE A 5 -0.08 -16.22 -9.19
C PHE A 5 0.99 -17.25 -9.54
N GLY A 6 1.52 -17.95 -8.55
CA GLY A 6 2.57 -18.93 -8.70
C GLY A 6 2.21 -20.27 -8.05
N VAL A 7 2.56 -21.38 -8.69
CA VAL A 7 2.56 -22.72 -8.10
C VAL A 7 3.96 -23.31 -8.27
N PHE A 8 4.51 -23.83 -7.20
CA PHE A 8 5.84 -24.42 -7.12
C PHE A 8 5.78 -25.75 -6.36
N ASP A 9 6.89 -26.50 -6.39
CA ASP A 9 7.00 -27.80 -5.73
C ASP A 9 5.86 -28.74 -6.15
N ILE A 10 5.54 -28.75 -7.46
CA ILE A 10 4.41 -29.48 -8.03
C ILE A 10 4.60 -30.99 -7.84
N LYS A 11 3.64 -31.59 -7.14
CA LYS A 11 3.58 -33.02 -6.79
C LYS A 11 2.38 -33.74 -7.42
N THR A 12 1.51 -32.99 -8.10
CA THR A 12 0.30 -33.49 -8.75
C THR A 12 0.33 -33.19 -10.25
N ASP A 13 -0.74 -33.54 -10.98
CA ASP A 13 -0.82 -33.32 -12.42
C ASP A 13 -0.70 -31.83 -12.77
N ALA A 14 0.43 -31.45 -13.38
CA ALA A 14 0.73 -30.09 -13.80
C ALA A 14 -0.27 -29.56 -14.83
N ALA A 15 -0.88 -30.41 -15.65
CA ALA A 15 -1.89 -29.99 -16.63
C ALA A 15 -3.20 -29.59 -15.95
N GLU A 16 -3.62 -30.32 -14.92
CA GLU A 16 -4.78 -29.96 -14.09
C GLU A 16 -4.50 -28.71 -13.23
N LEU A 17 -3.31 -28.63 -12.63
CA LEU A 17 -2.89 -27.43 -11.90
C LEU A 17 -2.84 -26.20 -12.80
N ARG A 18 -2.43 -26.33 -14.07
CA ARG A 18 -2.45 -25.21 -15.02
C ARG A 18 -3.87 -24.71 -15.28
N LYS A 19 -4.86 -25.61 -15.41
CA LYS A 19 -6.28 -25.21 -15.56
C LYS A 19 -6.74 -24.46 -14.31
N LYS A 20 -6.42 -24.99 -13.13
CA LYS A 20 -6.75 -24.35 -11.85
C LYS A 20 -6.07 -22.99 -11.70
N ALA A 21 -4.81 -22.86 -12.08
CA ALA A 21 -4.07 -21.61 -12.04
C ALA A 21 -4.74 -20.51 -12.89
N LEU A 22 -5.29 -20.85 -14.06
CA LEU A 22 -6.06 -19.89 -14.88
C LEU A 22 -7.35 -19.43 -14.17
N GLU A 23 -8.06 -20.33 -13.48
CA GLU A 23 -9.24 -19.98 -12.70
C GLU A 23 -8.89 -19.06 -11.52
N LEU A 24 -7.85 -19.41 -10.77
CA LEU A 24 -7.45 -18.69 -9.56
C LEU A 24 -6.79 -17.33 -9.88
N SER A 25 -5.93 -17.26 -10.91
CA SER A 25 -5.38 -16.00 -11.42
C SER A 25 -6.48 -15.03 -11.83
N ARG A 26 -7.54 -15.54 -12.49
CA ARG A 26 -8.68 -14.73 -12.94
C ARG A 26 -9.43 -14.06 -11.80
N LEU A 27 -9.43 -14.61 -10.58
CA LEU A 27 -10.04 -13.97 -9.40
C LEU A 27 -9.39 -12.63 -9.05
N MET A 28 -8.16 -12.38 -9.55
CA MET A 28 -7.41 -11.15 -9.34
C MET A 28 -7.33 -10.27 -10.59
N ARG A 29 -8.12 -10.56 -11.63
CA ARG A 29 -8.05 -9.84 -12.92
C ARG A 29 -8.41 -8.37 -12.80
N HIS A 30 -9.18 -7.97 -11.79
CA HIS A 30 -9.47 -6.56 -11.52
C HIS A 30 -8.21 -5.71 -11.39
N ARG A 31 -7.12 -6.29 -10.87
CA ARG A 31 -5.82 -5.63 -10.76
C ARG A 31 -5.24 -5.37 -12.15
N GLY A 32 -5.15 -6.41 -12.97
CA GLY A 32 -4.56 -6.38 -14.30
C GLY A 32 -5.55 -6.62 -15.45
N PRO A 33 -6.38 -5.64 -15.82
CA PRO A 33 -7.45 -5.82 -16.80
C PRO A 33 -6.98 -5.82 -18.27
N ASP A 34 -5.73 -5.44 -18.57
CA ASP A 34 -5.31 -5.17 -19.95
C ASP A 34 -4.91 -6.44 -20.71
N TRP A 35 -4.28 -7.40 -20.04
CA TRP A 35 -3.80 -8.64 -20.66
C TRP A 35 -3.53 -9.74 -19.63
N SER A 36 -3.53 -11.00 -20.06
CA SER A 36 -3.16 -12.14 -19.21
C SER A 36 -2.03 -12.96 -19.86
N GLY A 37 -1.11 -13.47 -19.05
CA GLY A 37 -0.06 -14.38 -19.50
C GLY A 37 0.17 -15.51 -18.51
N ILE A 38 0.68 -16.64 -19.01
CA ILE A 38 0.97 -17.81 -18.20
C ILE A 38 2.19 -18.57 -18.73
N TYR A 39 3.07 -18.95 -17.81
CA TYR A 39 4.07 -19.98 -17.97
C TYR A 39 3.64 -21.21 -17.17
N ALA A 40 3.85 -22.40 -17.72
CA ALA A 40 3.60 -23.65 -17.03
C ALA A 40 4.57 -24.72 -17.53
N CYS A 41 5.19 -25.42 -16.59
CA CYS A 41 5.96 -26.65 -16.82
C CYS A 41 5.58 -27.68 -15.73
N ASP A 42 6.26 -28.82 -15.73
CA ASP A 42 5.96 -29.90 -14.77
C ASP A 42 6.26 -29.51 -13.31
N ASN A 43 7.12 -28.51 -13.08
CA ASN A 43 7.63 -28.16 -11.75
C ASN A 43 7.10 -26.81 -11.23
N ALA A 44 6.69 -25.91 -12.13
CA ALA A 44 6.25 -24.57 -11.78
C ALA A 44 5.22 -23.98 -12.75
N ILE A 45 4.32 -23.15 -12.22
CA ILE A 45 3.35 -22.37 -12.98
C ILE A 45 3.44 -20.92 -12.52
N LEU A 46 3.56 -19.98 -13.46
CA LEU A 46 3.51 -18.54 -13.18
C LEU A 46 2.43 -17.92 -14.08
N ALA A 47 1.34 -17.45 -13.49
CA ALA A 47 0.30 -16.69 -14.16
C ALA A 47 0.34 -15.21 -13.74
N HIS A 48 -0.02 -14.33 -14.67
CA HIS A 48 0.04 -12.89 -14.48
C HIS A 48 -1.13 -12.20 -15.18
N GLU A 49 -1.81 -11.29 -14.48
CA GLU A 49 -2.80 -10.37 -15.06
C GLU A 49 -2.19 -8.96 -15.07
N ARG A 50 -2.16 -8.29 -16.22
CA ARG A 50 -1.37 -7.07 -16.46
C ARG A 50 -2.22 -5.80 -16.42
N LEU A 51 -1.78 -4.81 -15.65
CA LEU A 51 -2.10 -3.40 -15.88
C LEU A 51 -0.86 -2.77 -16.52
N SER A 52 -0.98 -2.35 -17.77
CA SER A 52 0.17 -1.85 -18.55
C SER A 52 0.38 -0.37 -18.24
N ILE A 53 1.47 -0.06 -17.52
CA ILE A 53 1.89 1.30 -17.14
C ILE A 53 3.15 1.71 -17.91
N VAL A 54 4.24 0.92 -17.81
CA VAL A 54 5.52 1.12 -18.51
C VAL A 54 5.70 0.07 -19.61
N ASP A 55 6.17 0.52 -20.78
CA ASP A 55 6.32 -0.29 -21.99
C ASP A 55 5.05 -1.06 -22.34
N VAL A 56 3.99 -0.32 -22.67
CA VAL A 56 2.66 -0.87 -22.96
C VAL A 56 2.72 -1.95 -24.05
N ASN A 57 3.57 -1.77 -25.06
CA ASN A 57 3.63 -2.64 -26.23
C ASN A 57 4.42 -3.95 -26.00
N ALA A 58 5.56 -3.90 -25.32
CA ALA A 58 6.47 -5.05 -25.22
C ALA A 58 6.66 -5.60 -23.79
N GLY A 59 6.17 -4.90 -22.75
CA GLY A 59 6.33 -5.33 -21.34
C GLY A 59 5.39 -6.44 -20.87
N ALA A 60 4.91 -7.30 -21.79
CA ALA A 60 4.01 -8.41 -21.45
C ALA A 60 4.69 -9.41 -20.51
N GLN A 61 3.93 -9.95 -19.55
CA GLN A 61 4.43 -10.88 -18.55
C GLN A 61 3.68 -12.24 -18.60
N PRO A 62 4.30 -13.37 -18.20
CA PRO A 62 5.64 -13.49 -17.61
C PRO A 62 6.78 -13.04 -18.53
N LEU A 63 7.76 -12.34 -17.97
CA LEU A 63 8.99 -11.93 -18.64
C LEU A 63 9.93 -13.13 -18.76
N TYR A 64 10.66 -13.20 -19.86
CA TYR A 64 11.63 -14.26 -20.12
C TYR A 64 13.00 -13.64 -20.37
N ASN A 65 14.06 -14.28 -19.86
CA ASN A 65 15.41 -13.95 -20.32
C ASN A 65 15.58 -14.34 -21.80
N ALA A 66 16.65 -13.86 -22.45
CA ALA A 66 16.91 -14.13 -23.87
C ALA A 66 16.91 -15.62 -24.24
N ARG A 67 17.34 -16.49 -23.31
CA ARG A 67 17.39 -17.96 -23.48
C ARG A 67 16.08 -18.67 -23.16
N LYS A 68 15.08 -17.95 -22.62
CA LYS A 68 13.80 -18.48 -22.09
C LYS A 68 13.96 -19.57 -21.03
N THR A 69 15.04 -19.50 -20.25
CA THR A 69 15.32 -20.39 -19.12
C THR A 69 14.94 -19.78 -17.78
N HIS A 70 14.87 -18.45 -17.70
CA HIS A 70 14.38 -17.74 -16.52
C HIS A 70 13.05 -17.09 -16.86
N VAL A 71 12.07 -17.25 -15.99
CA VAL A 71 10.71 -16.75 -16.14
C VAL A 71 10.36 -15.92 -14.92
N LEU A 72 9.82 -14.73 -15.11
CA LEU A 72 9.55 -13.77 -14.05
C LEU A 72 8.14 -13.21 -14.19
N ALA A 73 7.38 -13.21 -13.10
CA ALA A 73 6.12 -12.49 -12.97
C ALA A 73 6.24 -11.47 -11.83
N VAL A 74 5.90 -10.21 -12.12
CA VAL A 74 6.05 -9.08 -11.20
C VAL A 74 4.76 -8.27 -11.17
N ASN A 75 4.31 -7.96 -9.97
CA ASN A 75 3.40 -6.86 -9.73
C ASN A 75 4.21 -5.77 -9.02
N GLY A 76 4.51 -4.66 -9.69
CA GLY A 76 5.34 -3.61 -9.12
C GLY A 76 5.89 -2.63 -10.13
N GLU A 77 6.72 -1.71 -9.61
CA GLU A 77 7.44 -0.67 -10.34
C GLU A 77 8.86 -0.56 -9.77
N ILE A 78 9.87 -0.66 -10.63
CA ILE A 78 11.29 -0.54 -10.26
C ILE A 78 11.82 0.83 -10.72
N TYR A 79 11.73 1.83 -9.84
CA TYR A 79 12.06 3.23 -10.15
C TYR A 79 13.52 3.47 -10.54
N ASN A 80 14.45 2.60 -10.11
CA ASN A 80 15.86 2.68 -10.52
C ASN A 80 16.22 1.80 -11.74
N HIS A 81 15.24 1.29 -12.50
CA HIS A 81 15.49 0.38 -13.62
C HIS A 81 16.42 0.96 -14.70
N GLN A 82 16.38 2.27 -14.95
CA GLN A 82 17.26 2.89 -15.96
C GLN A 82 18.73 2.81 -15.57
N THR A 83 19.04 3.07 -14.29
CA THR A 83 20.40 2.92 -13.74
C THR A 83 20.86 1.47 -13.82
N LEU A 84 19.99 0.53 -13.43
CA LEU A 84 20.29 -0.90 -13.50
C LEU A 84 20.47 -1.38 -14.96
N ARG A 85 19.68 -0.87 -15.91
CA ARG A 85 19.85 -1.17 -17.34
C ARG A 85 21.20 -0.68 -17.87
N ALA A 86 21.64 0.50 -17.45
CA ALA A 86 22.95 1.01 -17.80
C ALA A 86 24.08 0.17 -17.17
N GLU A 87 23.91 -0.27 -15.92
CA GLU A 87 24.89 -1.09 -15.20
C GLU A 87 25.02 -2.51 -15.75
N TYR A 88 23.91 -3.14 -16.14
CA TYR A 88 23.87 -4.56 -16.52
C TYR A 88 23.68 -4.82 -18.01
N GLY A 89 23.49 -3.78 -18.84
CA GLY A 89 23.20 -3.93 -20.27
C GLY A 89 24.33 -4.56 -21.09
N ASP A 90 25.56 -4.59 -20.57
CA ASP A 90 26.71 -5.28 -21.15
C ASP A 90 26.72 -6.80 -20.87
N ARG A 91 25.98 -7.24 -19.84
CA ARG A 91 25.95 -8.63 -19.33
C ARG A 91 24.59 -9.31 -19.52
N TYR A 92 23.52 -8.53 -19.60
CA TYR A 92 22.17 -8.99 -19.81
C TYR A 92 21.53 -8.31 -21.03
N ALA A 93 21.13 -9.13 -22.00
CA ALA A 93 20.41 -8.65 -23.17
C ALA A 93 18.93 -8.42 -22.82
N PHE A 94 18.56 -7.16 -22.57
CA PHE A 94 17.16 -6.78 -22.33
C PHE A 94 16.29 -7.02 -23.56
N GLN A 95 15.14 -7.68 -23.36
CA GLN A 95 14.18 -8.05 -24.39
C GLN A 95 13.02 -7.04 -24.49
N THR A 96 12.79 -6.26 -23.44
CA THR A 96 11.67 -5.33 -23.29
C THR A 96 12.15 -3.99 -22.74
N GLY A 97 11.28 -2.98 -22.79
CA GLY A 97 11.42 -1.72 -22.07
C GLY A 97 10.85 -1.73 -20.65
N SER A 98 10.19 -2.83 -20.22
CA SER A 98 9.59 -2.93 -18.89
C SER A 98 10.64 -2.70 -17.80
N ASP A 99 10.32 -1.83 -16.84
CA ASP A 99 11.09 -1.58 -15.63
C ASP A 99 11.41 -2.88 -14.86
N CYS A 100 10.45 -3.82 -14.82
CA CYS A 100 10.55 -5.09 -14.09
C CYS A 100 11.61 -6.06 -14.64
N GLU A 101 12.06 -5.92 -15.89
CA GLU A 101 13.01 -6.87 -16.49
C GLU A 101 14.39 -6.85 -15.83
N VAL A 102 14.76 -5.75 -15.14
CA VAL A 102 16.05 -5.66 -14.43
C VAL A 102 16.21 -6.71 -13.33
N ILE A 103 15.12 -7.29 -12.83
CA ILE A 103 15.14 -8.41 -11.89
C ILE A 103 15.76 -9.65 -12.54
N LEU A 104 15.50 -9.92 -13.83
CA LEU A 104 16.13 -11.04 -14.55
C LEU A 104 17.64 -10.81 -14.73
N ALA A 105 18.06 -9.57 -15.00
CA ALA A 105 19.46 -9.19 -15.10
C ALA A 105 20.18 -9.39 -13.76
N LEU A 106 19.59 -8.88 -12.68
CA LEU A 106 20.14 -9.01 -11.33
C LEU A 106 20.19 -10.46 -10.88
N TYR A 107 19.13 -11.25 -11.11
CA TYR A 107 19.13 -12.68 -10.76
C TYR A 107 20.20 -13.46 -11.51
N GLN A 108 20.43 -13.16 -12.80
CA GLN A 108 21.48 -13.81 -13.58
C GLN A 108 22.87 -13.61 -12.96
N GLU A 109 23.16 -12.40 -12.48
CA GLU A 109 24.48 -12.03 -11.98
C GLU A 109 24.67 -12.33 -10.47
N LYS A 110 23.62 -12.16 -9.67
CA LYS A 110 23.68 -12.20 -8.19
C LYS A 110 22.92 -13.35 -7.55
N GLY A 111 22.19 -14.16 -8.32
CA GLY A 111 21.30 -15.18 -7.76
C GLY A 111 20.24 -14.54 -6.86
N PRO A 112 20.05 -14.98 -5.60
CA PRO A 112 19.08 -14.38 -4.69
C PRO A 112 19.54 -13.06 -4.02
N ASN A 113 20.82 -12.66 -4.16
CA ASN A 113 21.42 -11.60 -3.34
C ASN A 113 21.35 -10.21 -4.00
N PHE A 114 20.18 -9.80 -4.48
CA PHE A 114 20.00 -8.49 -5.13
C PHE A 114 18.81 -7.67 -4.63
N LEU A 115 18.00 -8.20 -3.71
CA LEU A 115 16.73 -7.56 -3.37
C LEU A 115 16.90 -6.11 -2.89
N ASP A 116 17.98 -5.80 -2.15
CA ASP A 116 18.27 -4.44 -1.70
C ASP A 116 18.93 -3.55 -2.78
N ASP A 117 19.19 -4.07 -3.97
CA ASP A 117 19.59 -3.25 -5.13
C ASP A 117 18.37 -2.61 -5.81
N LEU A 118 17.18 -3.19 -5.62
CA LEU A 118 15.94 -2.67 -6.18
C LEU A 118 15.47 -1.45 -5.39
N GLN A 119 15.14 -0.36 -6.08
CA GLN A 119 14.42 0.78 -5.53
C GLN A 119 13.06 0.82 -6.22
N GLY A 120 12.02 0.42 -5.50
CA GLY A 120 10.71 0.21 -6.08
C GLY A 120 9.70 -0.33 -5.07
N MET A 121 8.50 -0.57 -5.57
CA MET A 121 7.46 -1.34 -4.88
C MET A 121 7.20 -2.59 -5.72
N PHE A 122 7.28 -3.79 -5.14
CA PHE A 122 7.20 -5.02 -5.92
C PHE A 122 6.80 -6.22 -5.08
N ALA A 123 6.08 -7.12 -5.74
CA ALA A 123 6.03 -8.54 -5.41
C ALA A 123 6.36 -9.30 -6.69
N PHE A 124 7.26 -10.28 -6.61
CA PHE A 124 7.60 -11.10 -7.76
C PHE A 124 7.76 -12.57 -7.41
N ALA A 125 7.56 -13.40 -8.44
CA ALA A 125 7.96 -14.79 -8.44
C ALA A 125 8.79 -15.07 -9.71
N LEU A 126 9.96 -15.68 -9.53
CA LEU A 126 10.89 -16.04 -10.59
C LEU A 126 11.11 -17.55 -10.56
N TYR A 127 11.12 -18.18 -11.72
CA TYR A 127 11.49 -19.58 -11.91
C TYR A 127 12.69 -19.70 -12.85
N ASP A 128 13.67 -20.49 -12.45
CA ASP A 128 14.88 -20.85 -13.18
C ASP A 128 14.80 -22.32 -13.55
N SER A 129 14.54 -22.60 -14.84
CA SER A 129 14.38 -23.96 -15.33
C SER A 129 15.68 -24.74 -15.44
N GLU A 130 16.84 -24.07 -15.46
CA GLU A 130 18.14 -24.73 -15.54
C GLU A 130 18.55 -25.26 -14.17
N LYS A 131 18.24 -24.51 -13.11
CA LYS A 131 18.52 -24.91 -11.72
C LYS A 131 17.37 -25.66 -11.07
N ASP A 132 16.21 -25.73 -11.72
CA ASP A 132 14.95 -26.18 -11.14
C ASP A 132 14.73 -25.52 -9.78
N ALA A 133 14.59 -24.19 -9.83
CA ALA A 133 14.63 -23.34 -8.65
C ALA A 133 13.70 -22.13 -8.80
N TYR A 134 13.25 -21.59 -7.67
CA TYR A 134 12.43 -20.39 -7.66
C TYR A 134 12.91 -19.38 -6.62
N LEU A 135 12.73 -18.11 -6.95
CA LEU A 135 12.97 -16.97 -6.07
C LEU A 135 11.70 -16.14 -5.98
N ILE A 136 11.25 -15.86 -4.77
CA ILE A 136 10.08 -15.02 -4.49
C ILE A 136 10.54 -13.85 -3.65
N GLY A 137 10.14 -12.63 -3.99
CA GLY A 137 10.56 -11.43 -3.30
C GLY A 137 9.45 -10.41 -3.14
N ARG A 138 9.50 -9.65 -2.04
CA ARG A 138 8.57 -8.56 -1.74
C ARG A 138 9.35 -7.32 -1.30
N ASP A 139 8.86 -6.13 -1.66
CA ASP A 139 9.51 -4.85 -1.36
C ASP A 139 9.69 -4.58 0.14
N HIS A 140 10.52 -3.59 0.46
CA HIS A 140 11.10 -3.31 1.78
C HIS A 140 10.09 -3.14 2.90
N ILE A 141 8.89 -2.64 2.60
CA ILE A 141 7.81 -2.39 3.58
C ILE A 141 6.53 -3.17 3.24
N GLY A 142 6.49 -3.89 2.12
CA GLY A 142 5.31 -4.63 1.68
C GLY A 142 4.23 -3.73 1.10
N ILE A 143 4.63 -2.68 0.38
CA ILE A 143 3.77 -1.76 -0.38
C ILE A 143 2.89 -2.55 -1.35
N ILE A 144 3.47 -3.54 -2.01
CA ILE A 144 2.74 -4.47 -2.87
C ILE A 144 2.32 -5.71 -2.06
N PRO A 145 1.05 -6.16 -2.13
CA PRO A 145 0.61 -7.35 -1.41
C PRO A 145 1.12 -8.64 -2.07
N LEU A 146 1.44 -9.62 -1.21
CA LEU A 146 1.77 -10.98 -1.61
C LEU A 146 1.41 -11.94 -0.47
N TYR A 147 0.74 -13.03 -0.83
CA TYR A 147 0.35 -14.12 0.07
C TYR A 147 1.00 -15.41 -0.40
N MET A 148 1.12 -16.36 0.52
CA MET A 148 1.61 -17.70 0.25
C MET A 148 0.78 -18.75 1.00
N GLY A 149 0.78 -19.97 0.51
CA GLY A 149 0.05 -21.07 1.13
C GLY A 149 0.45 -22.43 0.59
N TYR A 150 -0.10 -23.46 1.21
CA TYR A 150 0.09 -24.85 0.79
C TYR A 150 -1.26 -25.53 0.63
N ASP A 151 -1.40 -26.35 -0.41
CA ASP A 151 -2.54 -27.27 -0.52
C ASP A 151 -2.32 -28.56 0.28
N GLU A 152 -3.26 -29.49 0.17
CA GLU A 152 -3.21 -30.78 0.88
C GLU A 152 -2.13 -31.74 0.36
N PHE A 153 -1.59 -31.50 -0.83
CA PHE A 153 -0.49 -32.30 -1.41
C PHE A 153 0.88 -31.70 -1.09
N GLY A 154 0.90 -30.50 -0.51
CA GLY A 154 2.09 -29.73 -0.25
C GLY A 154 2.69 -29.11 -1.50
N ASN A 155 1.86 -28.82 -2.53
CA ASN A 155 2.23 -27.86 -3.55
C ASN A 155 2.28 -26.46 -2.91
N PHE A 156 3.27 -25.66 -3.29
CA PHE A 156 3.46 -24.33 -2.72
C PHE A 156 2.87 -23.25 -3.64
N TYR A 157 2.04 -22.38 -3.09
CA TYR A 157 1.35 -21.33 -3.84
C TYR A 157 1.77 -19.95 -3.37
N VAL A 158 1.80 -19.00 -4.31
CA VAL A 158 1.87 -17.57 -4.02
C VAL A 158 0.86 -16.80 -4.87
N ALA A 159 0.30 -15.73 -4.33
CA ALA A 159 -0.62 -14.86 -5.08
C ALA A 159 -0.65 -13.44 -4.52
N SER A 160 -0.94 -12.44 -5.35
CA SER A 160 -1.07 -11.04 -4.89
C SER A 160 -2.19 -10.84 -3.85
N GLU A 161 -3.24 -11.65 -3.88
CA GLU A 161 -4.41 -11.52 -3.01
C GLU A 161 -4.84 -12.91 -2.50
N MET A 162 -5.17 -13.02 -1.20
CA MET A 162 -5.50 -14.31 -0.57
C MET A 162 -6.74 -14.97 -1.19
N LYS A 163 -7.64 -14.20 -1.82
CA LYS A 163 -8.81 -14.71 -2.55
C LYS A 163 -8.47 -15.75 -3.62
N ALA A 164 -7.25 -15.71 -4.18
CA ALA A 164 -6.79 -16.71 -5.14
C ALA A 164 -6.21 -17.97 -4.48
N LEU A 165 -5.92 -17.93 -3.17
CA LEU A 165 -5.37 -19.05 -2.40
C LEU A 165 -6.45 -19.78 -1.59
N THR A 166 -7.41 -19.05 -1.03
CA THR A 166 -8.52 -19.59 -0.21
C THR A 166 -9.24 -20.79 -0.83
N PRO A 167 -9.51 -20.84 -2.15
CA PRO A 167 -10.22 -21.98 -2.75
C PRO A 167 -9.41 -23.29 -2.81
N VAL A 168 -8.09 -23.27 -2.57
CA VAL A 168 -7.20 -24.43 -2.80
C VAL A 168 -6.25 -24.72 -1.64
N CYS A 169 -5.82 -23.70 -0.90
CA CYS A 169 -4.84 -23.85 0.18
C CYS A 169 -5.50 -24.29 1.49
N ARG A 170 -4.82 -25.17 2.24
CA ARG A 170 -5.18 -25.55 3.61
C ARG A 170 -4.66 -24.53 4.63
N THR A 171 -3.52 -23.91 4.34
CA THR A 171 -2.92 -22.84 5.14
C THR A 171 -2.51 -21.69 4.24
N ILE A 172 -2.74 -20.47 4.72
CA ILE A 172 -2.44 -19.22 4.03
C ILE A 172 -1.80 -18.28 5.04
N LYS A 173 -0.77 -17.57 4.60
CA LYS A 173 -0.13 -16.49 5.35
C LYS A 173 0.31 -15.40 4.40
N GLU A 174 0.47 -14.19 4.92
CA GLU A 174 1.11 -13.13 4.17
C GLU A 174 2.58 -13.49 3.90
N PHE A 175 3.09 -13.20 2.70
CA PHE A 175 4.51 -13.32 2.40
C PHE A 175 5.24 -12.13 3.05
N PRO A 176 6.22 -12.33 3.95
CA PRO A 176 6.81 -11.26 4.74
C PRO A 176 7.33 -10.09 3.91
N ALA A 177 7.06 -8.87 4.37
CA ALA A 177 7.65 -7.65 3.83
C ALA A 177 9.18 -7.66 3.97
N GLY A 178 9.88 -6.95 3.08
CA GLY A 178 11.34 -6.80 3.10
C GLY A 178 12.10 -8.12 3.05
N SER A 179 11.50 -9.15 2.44
CA SER A 179 11.99 -10.52 2.48
C SER A 179 11.99 -11.20 1.11
N TYR A 180 12.73 -12.31 1.02
CA TYR A 180 12.70 -13.23 -0.09
C TYR A 180 12.68 -14.69 0.37
N LEU A 181 12.23 -15.59 -0.52
CA LEU A 181 12.31 -17.03 -0.37
C LEU A 181 13.06 -17.59 -1.58
N TRP A 182 14.21 -18.18 -1.33
CA TRP A 182 14.99 -18.88 -2.34
C TRP A 182 14.85 -20.38 -2.15
N SER A 183 14.39 -21.11 -3.17
CA SER A 183 14.02 -22.52 -3.01
C SER A 183 15.17 -23.44 -2.60
N LYS A 184 16.42 -23.08 -2.93
CA LYS A 184 17.60 -23.87 -2.49
C LYS A 184 18.03 -23.60 -1.06
N ASP A 185 17.55 -22.51 -0.45
CA ASP A 185 17.71 -22.24 0.99
C ASP A 185 16.52 -22.82 1.77
N GLY A 186 15.31 -22.73 1.21
CA GLY A 186 14.07 -23.25 1.82
C GLY A 186 13.55 -22.40 2.99
N GLU A 187 14.28 -21.35 3.37
CA GLU A 187 13.91 -20.41 4.42
C GLU A 187 13.60 -19.03 3.84
N ILE A 188 12.70 -18.30 4.52
CA ILE A 188 12.44 -16.90 4.21
C ILE A 188 13.52 -16.05 4.88
N ARG A 189 14.17 -15.19 4.11
CA ARG A 189 15.24 -14.30 4.56
C ARG A 189 14.80 -12.85 4.44
N GLN A 190 14.94 -12.09 5.51
CA GLN A 190 14.80 -10.64 5.47
C GLN A 190 16.06 -10.04 4.85
N TYR A 191 15.89 -9.18 3.85
CA TYR A 191 17.00 -8.46 3.22
C TYR A 191 17.05 -6.98 3.63
N TYR A 192 15.91 -6.41 4.05
CA TYR A 192 15.83 -4.99 4.36
C TYR A 192 16.17 -4.74 5.83
N GLN A 193 17.35 -4.13 6.03
CA GLN A 193 17.87 -3.71 7.32
C GLN A 193 18.47 -2.31 7.18
N ARG A 194 18.19 -1.45 8.15
CA ARG A 194 18.71 -0.09 8.20
C ARG A 194 19.09 0.26 9.63
N ASP A 195 20.12 1.09 9.77
CA ASP A 195 20.59 1.65 11.04
C ASP A 195 19.45 2.34 11.82
N TRP A 196 18.59 3.08 11.13
CA TRP A 196 17.48 3.80 11.74
C TRP A 196 16.38 2.89 12.33
N PHE A 197 16.48 1.56 12.22
CA PHE A 197 15.60 0.67 12.99
C PHE A 197 15.84 0.82 14.50
N ASP A 198 17.04 1.23 14.90
CA ASP A 198 17.43 1.43 16.30
C ASP A 198 17.54 2.92 16.62
N TYR A 199 16.86 3.38 17.68
CA TYR A 199 16.91 4.79 18.10
C TYR A 199 18.33 5.29 18.41
N ASP A 200 19.17 4.43 19.00
CA ASP A 200 20.53 4.82 19.38
C ASP A 200 21.42 5.19 18.19
N ALA A 201 21.07 4.74 16.97
CA ALA A 201 21.76 5.11 15.74
C ALA A 201 21.37 6.49 15.20
N VAL A 202 20.28 7.09 15.69
CA VAL A 202 19.73 8.36 15.14
C VAL A 202 19.54 9.47 16.17
N LYS A 203 19.66 9.17 17.47
CA LYS A 203 19.38 10.12 18.56
C LYS A 203 20.17 11.44 18.49
N ASP A 204 21.41 11.39 17.98
CA ASP A 204 22.33 12.52 17.89
C ASP A 204 22.47 13.06 16.44
N ASN A 205 21.65 12.57 15.50
CA ASN A 205 21.73 12.98 14.10
C ASN A 205 21.33 14.46 13.94
N VAL A 206 21.81 15.08 12.86
CA VAL A 206 21.46 16.44 12.48
C VAL A 206 20.35 16.41 11.44
N THR A 207 19.34 17.27 11.62
CA THR A 207 18.26 17.44 10.64
C THR A 207 18.64 18.48 9.59
N ASP A 208 18.80 18.03 8.34
CA ASP A 208 18.92 18.92 7.19
C ASP A 208 17.56 19.00 6.44
N LYS A 209 16.86 20.13 6.62
CA LYS A 209 15.58 20.41 5.98
C LYS A 209 15.69 20.48 4.45
N ASN A 210 16.82 20.93 3.91
CA ASN A 210 17.03 20.97 2.46
C ASN A 210 17.18 19.56 1.90
N ALA A 211 17.99 18.72 2.56
CA ALA A 211 18.16 17.32 2.17
C ALA A 211 16.83 16.55 2.26
N LEU A 212 16.04 16.77 3.33
CA LEU A 212 14.72 16.16 3.49
C LEU A 212 13.76 16.56 2.38
N ARG A 213 13.69 17.87 2.07
CA ARG A 213 12.87 18.38 0.98
C ARG A 213 13.29 17.79 -0.36
N GLN A 214 14.58 17.85 -0.67
CA GLN A 214 15.12 17.35 -1.94
C GLN A 214 14.88 15.84 -2.09
N ALA A 215 15.03 15.06 -1.02
CA ALA A 215 14.79 13.62 -1.05
C ALA A 215 13.33 13.29 -1.39
N LEU A 216 12.35 14.03 -0.86
CA LEU A 216 10.95 13.82 -1.23
C LEU A 216 10.67 14.29 -2.66
N GLU A 217 11.29 15.38 -3.11
CA GLU A 217 11.19 15.81 -4.51
C GLU A 217 11.74 14.77 -5.48
N GLU A 218 12.90 14.19 -5.18
CA GLU A 218 13.51 13.11 -5.97
C GLU A 218 12.66 11.83 -5.95
N SER A 219 12.08 11.50 -4.80
CA SER A 219 11.13 10.40 -4.69
C SER A 219 9.91 10.61 -5.59
N VAL A 220 9.24 11.77 -5.50
CA VAL A 220 8.09 12.06 -6.36
C VAL A 220 8.49 12.01 -7.83
N LYS A 221 9.63 12.60 -8.21
CA LYS A 221 10.15 12.53 -9.59
C LYS A 221 10.28 11.09 -10.09
N SER A 222 10.92 10.21 -9.32
CA SER A 222 11.10 8.81 -9.74
C SER A 222 9.76 8.08 -9.89
N HIS A 223 8.77 8.46 -9.09
CA HIS A 223 7.42 7.90 -9.12
C HIS A 223 6.55 8.43 -10.27
N LEU A 224 7.03 9.37 -11.11
CA LEU A 224 6.32 9.81 -12.32
C LEU A 224 6.54 8.90 -13.53
N MET A 225 7.43 7.90 -13.43
CA MET A 225 7.75 6.93 -14.47
C MET A 225 6.49 6.24 -15.03
N SER A 226 6.01 6.62 -16.22
CA SER A 226 4.74 6.12 -16.78
C SER A 226 4.62 6.42 -18.29
N ASP A 227 4.14 5.44 -19.06
CA ASP A 227 3.74 5.64 -20.47
C ASP A 227 2.23 5.89 -20.62
N VAL A 228 1.50 6.00 -19.51
CA VAL A 228 0.03 6.16 -19.48
C VAL A 228 -0.42 7.35 -18.63
N PRO A 229 -1.65 7.85 -18.82
CA PRO A 229 -2.21 8.92 -18.01
C PRO A 229 -2.23 8.61 -16.52
N TYR A 230 -1.80 9.58 -15.72
CA TYR A 230 -1.78 9.52 -14.27
C TYR A 230 -2.37 10.76 -13.61
N GLY A 231 -2.64 10.68 -12.31
CA GLY A 231 -3.13 11.79 -11.50
C GLY A 231 -2.60 11.77 -10.06
N VAL A 232 -3.23 12.56 -9.20
CA VAL A 232 -2.91 12.63 -7.76
C VAL A 232 -4.18 12.50 -6.93
N LEU A 233 -4.10 11.78 -5.82
CA LEU A 233 -5.13 11.82 -4.79
C LEU A 233 -4.91 13.07 -3.94
N LEU A 234 -5.97 13.85 -3.73
CA LEU A 234 -5.92 15.14 -3.05
C LEU A 234 -7.07 15.27 -2.05
N SER A 235 -6.79 15.10 -0.75
CA SER A 235 -7.79 15.27 0.32
C SER A 235 -7.81 16.68 0.92
N GLY A 236 -6.89 17.55 0.49
CA GLY A 236 -6.66 18.84 1.15
C GLY A 236 -5.97 18.75 2.52
N GLY A 237 -5.56 17.54 2.94
CA GLY A 237 -4.61 17.34 4.04
C GLY A 237 -3.18 17.66 3.60
N LEU A 238 -2.28 17.90 4.56
CA LEU A 238 -0.88 18.27 4.31
C LEU A 238 -0.21 17.31 3.31
N ASP A 239 -0.32 16.00 3.55
CA ASP A 239 0.49 14.98 2.88
C ASP A 239 0.18 14.88 1.38
N SER A 240 -1.10 14.69 1.05
CA SER A 240 -1.56 14.66 -0.35
C SER A 240 -1.32 16.00 -1.07
N SER A 241 -1.36 17.10 -0.33
CA SER A 241 -1.13 18.44 -0.90
C SER A 241 0.34 18.63 -1.27
N VAL A 242 1.27 18.21 -0.40
CA VAL A 242 2.71 18.21 -0.69
C VAL A 242 3.01 17.35 -1.92
N ILE A 243 2.50 16.11 -1.98
CA ILE A 243 2.69 15.23 -3.15
C ILE A 243 2.12 15.88 -4.42
N SER A 244 0.92 16.45 -4.34
CA SER A 244 0.28 17.11 -5.48
C SER A 244 1.07 18.33 -5.97
N ALA A 245 1.60 19.14 -5.06
CA ALA A 245 2.38 20.33 -5.40
C ALA A 245 3.73 19.96 -6.04
N ILE A 246 4.44 18.98 -5.49
CA ILE A 246 5.69 18.47 -6.07
C ILE A 246 5.41 17.83 -7.43
N THR A 247 4.34 17.04 -7.56
CA THR A 247 3.94 16.45 -8.83
C THR A 247 3.66 17.53 -9.87
N LYS A 248 2.89 18.58 -9.51
CA LYS A 248 2.61 19.70 -10.42
C LYS A 248 3.88 20.41 -10.89
N LYS A 249 4.88 20.56 -10.01
CA LYS A 249 6.18 21.16 -10.32
C LYS A 249 6.94 20.38 -11.40
N PHE A 250 6.87 19.05 -11.39
CA PHE A 250 7.69 18.20 -12.28
C PHE A 250 6.93 17.54 -13.43
N ALA A 251 5.59 17.48 -13.38
CA ALA A 251 4.76 16.80 -14.38
C ALA A 251 4.79 17.43 -15.79
N ALA A 252 5.36 18.61 -15.97
CA ALA A 252 5.45 19.25 -17.29
C ALA A 252 6.46 18.55 -18.23
N ARG A 253 7.37 17.73 -17.69
CA ARG A 253 8.46 17.07 -18.43
C ARG A 253 8.43 15.57 -18.22
N ARG A 254 8.88 14.81 -19.22
CA ARG A 254 9.00 13.34 -19.12
C ARG A 254 10.21 12.94 -18.28
N VAL A 255 10.00 12.11 -17.27
CA VAL A 255 11.10 11.62 -16.43
C VAL A 255 11.90 10.54 -17.15
N GLU A 256 11.25 9.77 -18.04
CA GLU A 256 11.86 8.62 -18.72
C GLU A 256 12.98 9.02 -19.69
N ASP A 257 12.93 10.24 -20.24
CA ASP A 257 13.92 10.74 -21.21
C ASP A 257 14.86 11.81 -20.64
N GLN A 258 14.96 11.90 -19.31
CA GLN A 258 15.75 12.90 -18.58
C GLN A 258 15.22 14.33 -18.77
N GLU A 259 13.90 14.51 -18.67
CA GLU A 259 13.21 15.81 -18.73
C GLU A 259 13.41 16.56 -20.07
N ARG A 260 13.75 15.84 -21.16
CA ARG A 260 14.09 16.43 -22.46
C ARG A 260 12.86 16.81 -23.26
N SER A 261 11.77 16.05 -23.13
CA SER A 261 10.50 16.32 -23.83
C SER A 261 9.38 16.75 -22.88
N GLU A 262 8.35 17.39 -23.44
CA GLU A 262 7.12 17.70 -22.72
C GLU A 262 6.33 16.42 -22.43
N ALA A 263 5.65 16.38 -21.27
CA ALA A 263 4.79 15.26 -20.95
C ALA A 263 3.62 15.16 -21.93
N TRP A 264 3.33 13.94 -22.41
CA TRP A 264 2.22 13.68 -23.33
C TRP A 264 0.85 13.98 -22.71
N TRP A 265 0.78 13.91 -21.38
CA TRP A 265 -0.40 14.23 -20.57
C TRP A 265 -0.15 15.51 -19.76
N PRO A 266 -0.26 16.72 -20.36
CA PRO A 266 0.29 17.95 -19.79
C PRO A 266 -0.54 18.54 -18.63
N GLN A 267 -1.79 18.11 -18.46
CA GLN A 267 -2.65 18.57 -17.37
C GLN A 267 -2.70 17.54 -16.26
N LEU A 268 -2.30 17.96 -15.06
CA LEU A 268 -2.39 17.12 -13.87
C LEU A 268 -3.83 17.08 -13.36
N HIS A 269 -4.40 15.88 -13.31
CA HIS A 269 -5.72 15.62 -12.72
C HIS A 269 -5.56 15.31 -11.23
N SER A 270 -6.42 15.89 -10.41
CA SER A 270 -6.46 15.64 -8.96
C SER A 270 -7.84 15.13 -8.56
N PHE A 271 -7.90 14.18 -7.63
CA PHE A 271 -9.12 13.48 -7.22
C PHE A 271 -9.34 13.58 -5.73
N ALA A 272 -10.53 14.02 -5.32
CA ALA A 272 -10.98 14.02 -3.93
C ALA A 272 -12.26 13.19 -3.83
N VAL A 273 -12.50 12.54 -2.69
CA VAL A 273 -13.74 11.78 -2.43
C VAL A 273 -14.32 12.14 -1.08
N GLY A 274 -15.64 12.24 -1.01
CA GLY A 274 -16.36 12.54 0.22
C GLY A 274 -17.87 12.56 0.00
N LEU A 275 -18.61 12.64 1.09
CA LEU A 275 -20.01 13.03 1.06
C LEU A 275 -20.12 14.51 0.67
N GLU A 276 -21.23 14.88 0.06
CA GLU A 276 -21.47 16.27 -0.35
C GLU A 276 -21.31 17.24 0.84
N GLY A 277 -20.50 18.29 0.64
CA GLY A 277 -20.22 19.31 1.65
C GLY A 277 -19.20 18.93 2.73
N SER A 278 -18.57 17.75 2.63
CA SER A 278 -17.57 17.29 3.60
C SER A 278 -16.32 18.20 3.68
N PRO A 279 -15.64 18.22 4.85
CA PRO A 279 -14.46 19.06 5.06
C PRO A 279 -13.31 18.79 4.06
N ASP A 280 -13.09 17.52 3.71
CA ASP A 280 -12.00 17.15 2.80
C ASP A 280 -12.23 17.67 1.39
N LEU A 281 -13.46 17.65 0.88
CA LEU A 281 -13.76 18.18 -0.45
C LEU A 281 -13.48 19.68 -0.53
N LYS A 282 -13.88 20.44 0.49
CA LYS A 282 -13.62 21.90 0.56
C LYS A 282 -12.13 22.21 0.55
N ALA A 283 -11.35 21.50 1.38
CA ALA A 283 -9.91 21.73 1.45
C ALA A 283 -9.18 21.25 0.20
N ALA A 284 -9.61 20.14 -0.40
CA ALA A 284 -9.06 19.65 -1.65
C ALA A 284 -9.27 20.66 -2.79
N GLN A 285 -10.46 21.27 -2.86
CA GLN A 285 -10.79 22.31 -3.83
C GLN A 285 -9.90 23.56 -3.66
N GLU A 286 -9.60 23.98 -2.43
CA GLU A 286 -8.67 25.09 -2.15
C GLU A 286 -7.28 24.81 -2.70
N VAL A 287 -6.73 23.61 -2.44
CA VAL A 287 -5.41 23.20 -2.94
C VAL A 287 -5.42 23.07 -4.46
N ALA A 288 -6.48 22.50 -5.03
CA ALA A 288 -6.59 22.35 -6.48
C ALA A 288 -6.62 23.70 -7.21
N ASN A 289 -7.33 24.69 -6.65
CA ASN A 289 -7.34 26.06 -7.15
C ASN A 289 -5.95 26.69 -7.09
N HIS A 290 -5.22 26.48 -5.99
CA HIS A 290 -3.86 26.98 -5.83
C HIS A 290 -2.88 26.35 -6.85
N LEU A 291 -2.97 25.05 -7.07
CA LEU A 291 -2.07 24.30 -7.96
C LEU A 291 -2.48 24.38 -9.45
N GLY A 292 -3.70 24.81 -9.74
CA GLY A 292 -4.25 24.80 -11.10
C GLY A 292 -4.29 23.39 -11.69
N THR A 293 -4.81 22.43 -10.92
CA THR A 293 -5.09 21.06 -11.40
C THR A 293 -6.48 20.97 -12.01
N VAL A 294 -6.70 19.98 -12.89
CA VAL A 294 -8.05 19.59 -13.29
C VAL A 294 -8.63 18.79 -12.13
N HIS A 295 -9.44 19.43 -11.30
CA HIS A 295 -9.98 18.84 -10.08
C HIS A 295 -11.26 18.06 -10.34
N HIS A 296 -11.33 16.86 -9.76
CA HIS A 296 -12.49 15.99 -9.80
C HIS A 296 -12.97 15.74 -8.38
N GLU A 297 -14.04 16.42 -8.01
CA GLU A 297 -14.74 16.19 -6.76
C GLU A 297 -15.66 14.98 -6.92
N ILE A 298 -15.35 13.88 -6.25
CA ILE A 298 -16.08 12.62 -6.36
C ILE A 298 -17.01 12.48 -5.16
N HIS A 299 -18.31 12.61 -5.42
CA HIS A 299 -19.32 12.32 -4.42
C HIS A 299 -19.71 10.84 -4.42
N PHE A 300 -19.96 10.34 -3.22
CA PHE A 300 -20.71 9.12 -2.98
C PHE A 300 -21.82 9.41 -1.96
N THR A 301 -22.87 8.61 -1.98
CA THR A 301 -23.93 8.61 -0.98
C THR A 301 -23.64 7.55 0.08
N VAL A 302 -24.20 7.73 1.28
CA VAL A 302 -24.10 6.72 2.34
C VAL A 302 -24.61 5.36 1.87
N GLN A 303 -25.69 5.32 1.09
CA GLN A 303 -26.23 4.06 0.54
C GLN A 303 -25.23 3.36 -0.40
N GLU A 304 -24.60 4.10 -1.32
CA GLU A 304 -23.55 3.52 -2.18
C GLU A 304 -22.37 2.99 -1.37
N GLY A 305 -22.01 3.67 -0.27
CA GLY A 305 -21.01 3.20 0.68
C GLY A 305 -21.41 1.89 1.36
N LEU A 306 -22.66 1.80 1.87
CA LEU A 306 -23.19 0.60 2.52
C LEU A 306 -23.25 -0.60 1.56
N ASP A 307 -23.74 -0.38 0.34
CA ASP A 307 -23.87 -1.42 -0.68
C ASP A 307 -22.49 -1.97 -1.11
N ALA A 308 -21.44 -1.15 -1.02
CA ALA A 308 -20.08 -1.53 -1.38
C ALA A 308 -19.33 -2.31 -0.28
N ILE A 309 -19.81 -2.36 0.97
CA ILE A 309 -19.05 -2.93 2.11
C ILE A 309 -18.59 -4.37 1.85
N ARG A 310 -19.46 -5.22 1.29
CA ARG A 310 -19.11 -6.61 1.01
C ARG A 310 -17.99 -6.73 -0.02
N ASP A 311 -18.06 -5.96 -1.11
CA ASP A 311 -17.03 -5.96 -2.14
C ASP A 311 -15.72 -5.36 -1.60
N VAL A 312 -15.80 -4.33 -0.77
CA VAL A 312 -14.62 -3.77 -0.09
C VAL A 312 -13.95 -4.83 0.77
N ILE A 313 -14.68 -5.57 1.60
CA ILE A 313 -14.11 -6.67 2.40
C ILE A 313 -13.48 -7.74 1.50
N TYR A 314 -14.13 -8.10 0.39
CA TYR A 314 -13.57 -9.03 -0.59
C TYR A 314 -12.27 -8.53 -1.23
N HIS A 315 -12.19 -7.24 -1.57
CA HIS A 315 -11.02 -6.67 -2.21
C HIS A 315 -9.87 -6.44 -1.24
N ILE A 316 -10.13 -5.88 -0.05
CA ILE A 316 -9.09 -5.57 0.94
C ILE A 316 -8.64 -6.81 1.70
N GLU A 317 -9.54 -7.79 1.88
CA GLU A 317 -9.27 -9.07 2.56
C GLU A 317 -8.93 -8.86 4.04
N THR A 318 -9.73 -8.03 4.71
CA THR A 318 -9.63 -7.74 6.14
C THR A 318 -11.01 -7.57 6.77
N TYR A 319 -11.07 -7.71 8.09
CA TYR A 319 -12.23 -7.38 8.92
C TYR A 319 -11.94 -6.21 9.89
N ASP A 320 -10.79 -5.55 9.75
CA ASP A 320 -10.43 -4.39 10.57
C ASP A 320 -11.37 -3.21 10.28
N VAL A 321 -12.00 -2.68 11.34
CA VAL A 321 -13.03 -1.64 11.25
C VAL A 321 -12.48 -0.35 10.64
N THR A 322 -11.32 0.11 11.10
CA THR A 322 -10.69 1.35 10.65
C THR A 322 -10.36 1.27 9.15
N THR A 323 -9.77 0.13 8.76
CA THR A 323 -9.36 -0.13 7.39
C THR A 323 -10.57 -0.19 6.47
N ILE A 324 -11.65 -0.88 6.85
CA ILE A 324 -12.87 -0.95 6.02
C ILE A 324 -13.53 0.43 5.89
N ARG A 325 -13.68 1.17 6.99
CA ARG A 325 -14.23 2.54 6.98
C ARG A 325 -13.49 3.46 6.01
N ALA A 326 -12.16 3.41 6.00
CA ALA A 326 -11.32 4.22 5.13
C ALA A 326 -11.19 3.67 3.70
N SER A 327 -11.30 2.36 3.52
CA SER A 327 -11.16 1.72 2.21
C SER A 327 -12.39 1.93 1.33
N THR A 328 -13.59 2.02 1.91
CA THR A 328 -14.83 2.16 1.11
C THR A 328 -14.85 3.43 0.25
N PRO A 329 -14.59 4.64 0.76
CA PRO A 329 -14.51 5.83 -0.08
C PRO A 329 -13.38 5.73 -1.12
N MET A 330 -12.23 5.14 -0.75
CA MET A 330 -11.09 4.97 -1.67
C MET A 330 -11.42 4.01 -2.82
N TYR A 331 -12.14 2.93 -2.54
CA TYR A 331 -12.64 1.97 -3.52
C TYR A 331 -13.61 2.65 -4.50
N LEU A 332 -14.57 3.43 -3.99
CA LEU A 332 -15.52 4.18 -4.81
C LEU A 332 -14.84 5.26 -5.65
N MET A 333 -13.83 5.93 -5.10
CA MET A 333 -13.00 6.90 -5.80
C MET A 333 -12.24 6.25 -6.95
N SER A 334 -11.57 5.12 -6.70
CA SER A 334 -10.83 4.37 -7.71
C SER A 334 -11.70 3.98 -8.91
N ARG A 335 -12.95 3.55 -8.64
CA ARG A 335 -13.93 3.24 -9.69
C ARG A 335 -14.13 4.41 -10.65
N LYS A 336 -14.28 5.64 -10.13
CA LYS A 336 -14.47 6.84 -10.97
C LYS A 336 -13.18 7.26 -11.66
N ILE A 337 -12.02 7.16 -10.99
CA ILE A 337 -10.69 7.42 -11.59
C ILE A 337 -10.49 6.52 -12.82
N LYS A 338 -10.77 5.22 -12.68
CA LYS A 338 -10.68 4.27 -13.79
C LYS A 338 -11.63 4.63 -14.93
N ALA A 339 -12.86 5.03 -14.62
CA ALA A 339 -13.85 5.43 -15.63
C ALA A 339 -13.41 6.65 -16.44
N MET A 340 -12.51 7.49 -15.91
CA MET A 340 -11.88 8.61 -16.62
C MET A 340 -10.63 8.20 -17.42
N GLY A 341 -10.26 6.93 -17.44
CA GLY A 341 -9.12 6.41 -18.19
C GLY A 341 -7.76 6.55 -17.51
N ILE A 342 -7.71 7.07 -16.27
CA ILE A 342 -6.48 7.16 -15.49
C ILE A 342 -6.13 5.78 -14.91
N LYS A 343 -4.87 5.36 -15.08
CA LYS A 343 -4.38 4.05 -14.63
C LYS A 343 -3.46 4.12 -13.42
N MET A 344 -2.93 5.29 -13.08
CA MET A 344 -1.99 5.47 -11.98
C MET A 344 -2.28 6.77 -11.24
N VAL A 345 -2.16 6.76 -9.92
CA VAL A 345 -2.22 7.95 -9.09
C VAL A 345 -1.11 7.95 -8.03
N LEU A 346 -0.62 9.13 -7.68
CA LEU A 346 0.24 9.31 -6.50
C LEU A 346 -0.61 9.68 -5.28
N SER A 347 -0.17 9.20 -4.11
CA SER A 347 -0.85 9.38 -2.83
C SER A 347 0.13 9.77 -1.72
N GLY A 348 -0.43 10.32 -0.63
CA GLY A 348 0.31 10.77 0.55
C GLY A 348 0.44 9.75 1.68
N GLU A 349 0.04 8.47 1.47
CA GLU A 349 0.20 7.43 2.49
C GLU A 349 1.66 7.24 2.92
N GLY A 350 1.86 6.90 4.19
CA GLY A 350 3.18 6.74 4.81
C GLY A 350 3.71 7.98 5.52
N SER A 351 3.21 9.17 5.18
CA SER A 351 3.69 10.43 5.79
C SER A 351 3.47 10.45 7.32
N ASP A 352 2.28 10.04 7.77
CA ASP A 352 1.94 10.04 9.19
C ASP A 352 2.82 9.06 9.98
N GLU A 353 3.15 7.91 9.41
CA GLU A 353 4.03 6.90 10.02
C GLU A 353 5.49 7.30 10.03
N VAL A 354 5.96 8.01 9.00
CA VAL A 354 7.34 8.51 8.92
C VAL A 354 7.58 9.67 9.88
N PHE A 355 6.60 10.58 10.02
CA PHE A 355 6.78 11.85 10.72
C PHE A 355 6.03 11.99 12.05
N GLY A 356 5.36 10.94 12.53
CA GLY A 356 4.57 10.99 13.76
C GLY A 356 3.36 11.92 13.63
N GLY A 357 2.60 11.75 12.54
CA GLY A 357 1.52 12.66 12.15
C GLY A 357 0.14 12.34 12.74
N TYR A 358 -0.03 11.19 13.37
CA TYR A 358 -1.26 10.87 14.08
C TYR A 358 -1.38 11.66 15.39
N LEU A 359 -2.62 12.02 15.76
CA LEU A 359 -2.87 12.86 16.94
C LEU A 359 -2.38 12.23 18.25
N TYR A 360 -2.31 10.90 18.35
CA TYR A 360 -1.79 10.22 19.54
C TYR A 360 -0.29 10.47 19.76
N PHE A 361 0.48 10.87 18.74
CA PHE A 361 1.90 11.25 18.92
C PHE A 361 2.08 12.52 19.77
N HIS A 362 1.04 13.34 19.96
CA HIS A 362 1.09 14.43 20.94
C HIS A 362 1.27 13.93 22.38
N LYS A 363 1.01 12.64 22.63
CA LYS A 363 1.21 11.97 23.91
C LYS A 363 2.51 11.19 23.98
N ALA A 364 3.34 11.21 22.92
CA ALA A 364 4.63 10.52 22.92
C ALA A 364 5.50 11.05 24.08
N PRO A 365 6.01 10.18 24.97
CA PRO A 365 6.75 10.62 26.15
C PRO A 365 8.06 11.35 25.84
N ASN A 366 8.75 10.93 24.77
CA ASN A 366 10.04 11.47 24.34
C ASN A 366 10.37 11.01 22.91
N ALA A 367 11.48 11.53 22.36
CA ALA A 367 11.93 11.25 20.99
C ALA A 367 12.23 9.75 20.73
N LYS A 368 12.65 8.99 21.76
CA LYS A 368 12.89 7.55 21.65
C LYS A 368 11.60 6.79 21.41
N GLU A 369 10.59 7.01 22.27
CA GLU A 369 9.27 6.38 22.12
C GLU A 369 8.61 6.76 20.80
N LEU A 370 8.73 8.03 20.37
CA LEU A 370 8.26 8.47 19.06
C LEU A 370 8.96 7.70 17.93
N HIS A 371 10.30 7.64 17.94
CA HIS A 371 11.08 6.96 16.90
C HIS A 371 10.71 5.47 16.81
N GLU A 372 10.74 4.77 17.94
CA GLU A 372 10.41 3.34 18.01
C GLU A 372 8.98 3.06 17.55
N GLU A 373 8.03 3.95 17.83
CA GLU A 373 6.67 3.84 17.29
C GLU A 373 6.60 4.11 15.79
N THR A 374 7.31 5.11 15.26
CA THR A 374 7.36 5.34 13.80
C THR A 374 7.97 4.14 13.06
N VAL A 375 9.03 3.54 13.60
CA VAL A 375 9.64 2.31 13.05
C VAL A 375 8.64 1.14 13.12
N ARG A 376 7.97 0.93 14.26
CA ARG A 376 6.95 -0.11 14.43
C ARG A 376 5.79 0.06 13.45
N LYS A 377 5.34 1.30 13.25
CA LYS A 377 4.27 1.63 12.30
C LYS A 377 4.68 1.36 10.86
N LEU A 378 5.90 1.72 10.46
CA LEU A 378 6.44 1.40 9.14
C LEU A 378 6.54 -0.11 8.90
N GLN A 379 7.02 -0.87 9.89
CA GLN A 379 7.13 -2.33 9.79
C GLN A 379 5.76 -3.03 9.70
N ALA A 380 4.70 -2.44 10.26
CA ALA A 380 3.36 -3.00 10.23
C ALA A 380 2.50 -2.47 9.06
N LEU A 381 3.00 -1.51 8.28
CA LEU A 381 2.22 -0.77 7.28
C LEU A 381 1.60 -1.68 6.21
N HIS A 382 2.26 -2.80 5.88
CA HIS A 382 1.78 -3.80 4.93
C HIS A 382 0.40 -4.38 5.28
N MET A 383 0.03 -4.41 6.57
CA MET A 383 -1.26 -4.94 7.04
C MET A 383 -2.37 -3.88 7.09
N TYR A 384 -2.02 -2.60 6.97
CA TYR A 384 -2.93 -1.46 7.17
C TYR A 384 -3.00 -0.59 5.91
N ASP A 385 -2.35 0.58 5.95
CA ASP A 385 -2.44 1.62 4.92
C ASP A 385 -1.93 1.17 3.56
N CYS A 386 -0.86 0.39 3.49
CA CYS A 386 -0.41 -0.19 2.20
C CYS A 386 -1.47 -1.15 1.64
N ALA A 387 -2.04 -2.04 2.46
CA ALA A 387 -3.08 -2.96 2.01
C ALA A 387 -4.31 -2.20 1.50
N ARG A 388 -4.80 -1.21 2.24
CA ARG A 388 -5.90 -0.33 1.83
C ARG A 388 -5.57 0.37 0.51
N ALA A 389 -4.48 1.14 0.48
CA ALA A 389 -4.13 1.97 -0.67
C ALA A 389 -3.96 1.13 -1.93
N ASN A 390 -3.27 0.00 -1.80
CA ASN A 390 -3.02 -0.90 -2.90
C ASN A 390 -4.30 -1.59 -3.38
N LYS A 391 -5.01 -2.29 -2.49
CA LYS A 391 -6.12 -3.17 -2.87
C LYS A 391 -7.38 -2.40 -3.22
N ALA A 392 -7.68 -1.28 -2.55
CA ALA A 392 -8.83 -0.43 -2.91
C ALA A 392 -8.67 0.16 -4.32
N MET A 393 -7.46 0.60 -4.66
CA MET A 393 -7.19 1.17 -5.99
C MET A 393 -7.14 0.06 -7.06
N SER A 394 -6.46 -1.05 -6.75
CA SER A 394 -6.34 -2.20 -7.66
C SER A 394 -7.67 -2.88 -7.94
N ALA A 395 -8.67 -2.76 -7.07
CA ALA A 395 -10.04 -3.26 -7.30
C ALA A 395 -10.66 -2.76 -8.61
N TRP A 396 -10.17 -1.65 -9.15
CA TRP A 396 -10.61 -1.08 -10.42
C TRP A 396 -9.46 -0.92 -11.43
N GLY A 397 -8.35 -1.64 -11.25
CA GLY A 397 -7.21 -1.57 -12.15
C GLY A 397 -6.57 -0.18 -12.21
N VAL A 398 -6.41 0.44 -11.03
CA VAL A 398 -5.67 1.69 -10.82
C VAL A 398 -4.49 1.40 -9.90
N GLU A 399 -3.32 1.89 -10.29
CA GLU A 399 -2.11 1.84 -9.49
C GLU A 399 -1.98 3.00 -8.53
N ALA A 400 -1.61 2.72 -7.28
CA ALA A 400 -1.30 3.73 -6.28
C ALA A 400 0.19 3.76 -6.01
N ARG A 401 0.79 4.94 -6.11
CA ARG A 401 2.21 5.21 -5.84
C ARG A 401 2.34 6.06 -4.58
N VAL A 402 3.31 5.73 -3.73
CA VAL A 402 3.43 6.27 -2.37
C VAL A 402 4.84 6.82 -2.10
N PRO A 403 5.17 8.02 -2.60
CA PRO A 403 6.54 8.56 -2.55
C PRO A 403 7.12 8.72 -1.13
N PHE A 404 6.29 8.89 -0.11
CA PHE A 404 6.73 8.90 1.29
C PHE A 404 7.32 7.57 1.77
N LEU A 405 7.07 6.48 1.05
CA LEU A 405 7.58 5.15 1.35
C LEU A 405 8.70 4.71 0.38
N ASP A 406 9.20 5.62 -0.45
CA ASP A 406 10.38 5.35 -1.27
C ASP A 406 11.57 4.97 -0.39
N LYS A 407 12.29 3.92 -0.80
CA LYS A 407 13.39 3.36 -0.02
C LYS A 407 14.50 4.38 0.30
N LYS A 408 14.82 5.27 -0.65
CA LYS A 408 15.85 6.31 -0.44
C LYS A 408 15.31 7.49 0.35
N PHE A 409 14.06 7.87 0.13
CA PHE A 409 13.44 8.91 0.95
C PHE A 409 13.34 8.50 2.42
N LEU A 410 12.94 7.25 2.70
CA LEU A 410 12.90 6.72 4.07
C LEU A 410 14.28 6.79 4.74
N ASP A 411 15.34 6.46 4.02
CA ASP A 411 16.72 6.56 4.52
C ASP A 411 17.13 7.97 4.92
N VAL A 412 16.54 9.02 4.32
CA VAL A 412 16.73 10.42 4.74
C VAL A 412 15.79 10.77 5.89
N ALA A 413 14.49 10.53 5.69
CA ALA A 413 13.43 10.94 6.62
C ALA A 413 13.49 10.21 7.98
N MET A 414 14.02 9.00 8.03
CA MET A 414 14.21 8.24 9.28
C MET A 414 15.56 8.51 9.94
N ARG A 415 16.51 9.16 9.25
CA ARG A 415 17.81 9.57 9.81
C ARG A 415 17.88 11.02 10.27
N ILE A 416 16.86 11.84 10.03
CA ILE A 416 16.76 13.14 10.73
C ILE A 416 16.62 12.91 12.24
N ASN A 417 16.91 13.93 13.05
CA ASN A 417 16.77 13.78 14.49
C ASN A 417 15.29 13.54 14.87
N PRO A 418 14.95 12.45 15.59
CA PRO A 418 13.57 12.20 16.00
C PRO A 418 13.00 13.31 16.90
N GLN A 419 13.86 14.09 17.57
CA GLN A 419 13.45 15.26 18.34
C GLN A 419 12.77 16.35 17.48
N ASP A 420 13.09 16.43 16.18
CA ASP A 420 12.46 17.36 15.23
C ASP A 420 11.09 16.87 14.71
N LYS A 421 10.74 15.60 14.98
CA LYS A 421 9.41 15.02 14.72
C LYS A 421 8.45 15.19 15.90
N MET A 422 8.96 15.50 17.10
CA MET A 422 8.13 15.70 18.29
C MET A 422 7.14 16.86 18.10
N CYS A 423 5.88 16.63 18.46
CA CYS A 423 4.80 17.62 18.48
C CYS A 423 4.33 17.92 19.90
N GLY A 424 3.42 18.89 20.06
CA GLY A 424 3.02 19.45 21.35
C GLY A 424 3.82 20.71 21.73
N ASN A 425 3.47 21.33 22.85
CA ASN A 425 4.12 22.56 23.35
C ASN A 425 4.20 23.69 22.29
N GLY A 426 3.15 23.86 21.49
CA GLY A 426 3.07 24.87 20.43
C GLY A 426 3.55 24.38 19.05
N LYS A 427 4.11 23.17 18.93
CA LYS A 427 4.40 22.54 17.64
C LYS A 427 3.25 21.63 17.18
N MET A 428 2.85 21.79 15.93
CA MET A 428 1.88 20.92 15.24
C MET A 428 2.52 19.59 14.85
N GLU A 429 1.73 18.53 14.69
CA GLU A 429 2.19 17.28 14.11
C GLU A 429 2.85 17.51 12.73
N LYS A 430 3.92 16.76 12.46
CA LYS A 430 4.72 16.88 11.22
C LYS A 430 5.29 18.29 10.98
N HIS A 431 5.60 19.04 12.04
CA HIS A 431 6.14 20.41 11.94
C HIS A 431 7.31 20.54 10.96
N VAL A 432 8.30 19.64 11.05
CA VAL A 432 9.47 19.65 10.15
C VAL A 432 9.09 19.50 8.67
N LEU A 433 8.07 18.69 8.36
CA LEU A 433 7.56 18.52 6.99
C LEU A 433 6.86 19.80 6.52
N ARG A 434 6.05 20.43 7.40
CA ARG A 434 5.37 21.69 7.11
C ARG A 434 6.38 22.78 6.74
N GLU A 435 7.44 22.93 7.53
CA GLU A 435 8.52 23.90 7.26
C GLU A 435 9.24 23.63 5.93
N CYS A 436 9.41 22.36 5.54
CA CYS A 436 10.07 22.01 4.28
C CYS A 436 9.24 22.41 3.05
N PHE A 437 7.91 22.37 3.15
CA PHE A 437 7.00 22.53 2.01
C PHE A 437 6.03 23.70 2.13
N GLU A 438 6.18 24.56 3.14
CA GLU A 438 5.32 25.73 3.35
C GLU A 438 5.21 26.61 2.09
N SER A 439 6.32 26.76 1.34
CA SER A 439 6.34 27.57 0.12
C SER A 439 5.55 26.98 -1.06
N TYR A 440 5.10 25.73 -0.97
CA TYR A 440 4.40 25.01 -2.05
C TYR A 440 2.88 25.12 -1.92
N LEU A 441 2.39 25.54 -0.75
CA LEU A 441 0.98 25.42 -0.37
C LEU A 441 0.47 26.75 0.20
N PRO A 442 -0.85 27.01 0.16
CA PRO A 442 -1.46 28.05 0.97
C PRO A 442 -1.16 27.82 2.46
N ALA A 443 -0.90 28.88 3.22
CA ALA A 443 -0.61 28.77 4.65
C ALA A 443 -1.74 28.10 5.45
N SER A 444 -3.00 28.30 5.01
CA SER A 444 -4.21 27.64 5.51
C SER A 444 -4.13 26.10 5.44
N VAL A 445 -3.43 25.56 4.44
CA VAL A 445 -3.24 24.12 4.23
C VAL A 445 -1.96 23.64 4.90
N ALA A 446 -0.87 24.39 4.73
CA ALA A 446 0.44 24.07 5.30
C ALA A 446 0.39 23.94 6.84
N TRP A 447 -0.52 24.66 7.50
CA TRP A 447 -0.70 24.67 8.96
C TRP A 447 -2.10 24.21 9.40
N ARG A 448 -2.80 23.41 8.58
CA ARG A 448 -4.05 22.73 8.97
C ARG A 448 -3.75 21.54 9.89
N GLN A 449 -4.44 21.44 11.03
CA GLN A 449 -4.36 20.27 11.92
C GLN A 449 -4.85 19.01 11.20
N LYS A 450 -4.27 17.85 11.54
CA LYS A 450 -4.65 16.54 11.01
C LYS A 450 -6.13 16.21 11.25
N GLU A 451 -6.81 15.92 10.14
CA GLU A 451 -8.10 15.23 10.08
C GLU A 451 -7.86 13.79 9.61
N GLN A 452 -8.49 12.81 10.27
CA GLN A 452 -8.42 11.42 9.82
C GLN A 452 -9.34 11.20 8.61
N PHE A 453 -8.91 10.37 7.66
CA PHE A 453 -9.60 10.19 6.38
C PHE A 453 -11.08 9.78 6.57
N SER A 454 -11.36 8.84 7.48
CA SER A 454 -12.73 8.37 7.71
C SER A 454 -13.66 9.41 8.34
N ASP A 455 -13.11 10.43 9.01
CA ASP A 455 -13.87 11.54 9.58
C ASP A 455 -14.02 12.69 8.55
N GLY A 456 -12.94 12.98 7.81
CA GLY A 456 -12.89 14.02 6.78
C GLY A 456 -13.82 13.80 5.58
N VAL A 457 -14.15 12.53 5.26
CA VAL A 457 -15.11 12.17 4.20
C VAL A 457 -16.56 12.52 4.53
N GLY A 458 -16.89 12.82 5.79
CA GLY A 458 -18.21 13.26 6.23
C GLY A 458 -18.79 12.40 7.35
N TYR A 459 -19.24 13.06 8.42
CA TYR A 459 -19.58 12.41 9.69
C TYR A 459 -20.70 11.36 9.61
N SER A 460 -21.70 11.59 8.75
CA SER A 460 -22.82 10.65 8.60
C SER A 460 -22.39 9.28 8.07
N TRP A 461 -21.21 9.15 7.44
CA TRP A 461 -20.69 7.87 6.98
C TRP A 461 -20.51 6.88 8.14
N ILE A 462 -19.73 7.27 9.15
CA ILE A 462 -19.42 6.42 10.30
C ILE A 462 -20.67 6.21 11.16
N ASP A 463 -21.47 7.27 11.37
CA ASP A 463 -22.65 7.19 12.23
C ASP A 463 -23.68 6.21 11.65
N THR A 464 -23.90 6.23 10.33
CA THR A 464 -24.78 5.25 9.68
C THR A 464 -24.20 3.83 9.70
N LEU A 465 -22.88 3.64 9.55
CA LEU A 465 -22.27 2.31 9.72
C LEU A 465 -22.55 1.71 11.10
N LYS A 466 -22.35 2.51 12.16
CA LYS A 466 -22.66 2.11 13.54
C LYS A 466 -24.14 1.79 13.70
N GLU A 467 -25.04 2.61 13.15
CA GLU A 467 -26.49 2.40 13.21
C GLU A 467 -26.92 1.10 12.50
N VAL A 468 -26.39 0.85 11.30
CA VAL A 468 -26.68 -0.36 10.52
C VAL A 468 -26.21 -1.61 11.28
N ALA A 469 -24.98 -1.60 11.80
CA ALA A 469 -24.46 -2.71 12.59
C ALA A 469 -25.30 -2.95 13.86
N ALA A 470 -25.74 -1.88 14.54
CA ALA A 470 -26.60 -1.97 15.72
C ALA A 470 -27.95 -2.63 15.43
N LYS A 471 -28.52 -2.42 14.24
CA LYS A 471 -29.78 -3.03 13.78
C LYS A 471 -29.61 -4.50 13.35
N GLN A 472 -28.49 -4.85 12.73
CA GLN A 472 -28.27 -6.18 12.16
C GLN A 472 -27.73 -7.20 13.17
N ILE A 473 -26.92 -6.75 14.13
CA ILE A 473 -26.29 -7.63 15.11
C ILE A 473 -27.00 -7.49 16.46
N SER A 474 -27.52 -8.60 16.97
CA SER A 474 -28.14 -8.66 18.30
C SER A 474 -27.10 -8.62 19.43
N ASP A 475 -27.53 -8.22 20.62
CA ASP A 475 -26.65 -8.23 21.81
C ASP A 475 -26.21 -9.66 22.16
N GLN A 476 -27.09 -10.65 21.95
CA GLN A 476 -26.76 -12.07 22.15
C GLN A 476 -25.67 -12.56 21.19
N GLN A 477 -25.71 -12.15 19.92
CA GLN A 477 -24.63 -12.49 18.96
C GLN A 477 -23.28 -11.94 19.43
N LEU A 478 -23.25 -10.70 19.91
CA LEU A 478 -22.02 -10.09 20.42
C LEU A 478 -21.53 -10.78 21.71
N GLU A 479 -22.42 -11.06 22.67
CA GLU A 479 -22.09 -11.75 23.92
C GLU A 479 -21.50 -13.15 23.67
N THR A 480 -22.02 -13.84 22.66
CA THR A 480 -21.59 -15.21 22.30
C THR A 480 -20.54 -15.25 21.20
N ALA A 481 -20.02 -14.09 20.76
CA ALA A 481 -19.13 -13.98 19.60
C ALA A 481 -17.90 -14.89 19.70
N ARG A 482 -17.34 -15.09 20.90
CA ARG A 482 -16.17 -15.95 21.13
C ARG A 482 -16.35 -17.41 20.71
N PHE A 483 -17.59 -17.90 20.68
CA PHE A 483 -17.89 -19.28 20.27
C PHE A 483 -17.97 -19.42 18.76
N ARG A 484 -18.33 -18.35 18.05
CA ARG A 484 -18.36 -18.30 16.58
C ARG A 484 -16.99 -17.91 16.02
N PHE A 485 -16.37 -16.89 16.59
CA PHE A 485 -15.11 -16.29 16.18
C PHE A 485 -14.09 -16.38 17.34
N PRO A 486 -13.49 -17.56 17.56
CA PRO A 486 -12.57 -17.77 18.68
C PRO A 486 -11.24 -17.02 18.51
N TYR A 487 -10.81 -16.80 17.26
CA TYR A 487 -9.66 -15.96 16.93
C TYR A 487 -10.11 -14.53 16.65
N ASN A 488 -9.45 -13.53 17.25
CA ASN A 488 -9.82 -12.10 17.13
C ASN A 488 -11.33 -11.87 17.29
N THR A 489 -11.87 -12.27 18.44
CA THR A 489 -13.30 -12.12 18.72
C THR A 489 -13.73 -10.65 18.59
N PRO A 490 -14.76 -10.33 17.79
CA PRO A 490 -15.21 -8.96 17.63
C PRO A 490 -15.77 -8.41 18.95
N SER A 491 -15.29 -7.23 19.35
CA SER A 491 -15.72 -6.54 20.58
C SER A 491 -16.87 -5.55 20.35
N SER A 492 -17.24 -5.29 19.10
CA SER A 492 -18.35 -4.40 18.73
C SER A 492 -19.23 -5.02 17.66
N LYS A 493 -20.47 -4.53 17.54
CA LYS A 493 -21.41 -5.00 16.51
C LYS A 493 -20.92 -4.73 15.08
N GLU A 494 -20.22 -3.62 14.87
CA GLU A 494 -19.63 -3.29 13.57
C GLU A 494 -18.48 -4.24 13.21
N ALA A 495 -17.58 -4.51 14.16
CA ALA A 495 -16.53 -5.51 13.99
C ALA A 495 -17.13 -6.91 13.72
N TYR A 496 -18.23 -7.25 14.40
CA TYR A 496 -18.94 -8.52 14.19
C TYR A 496 -19.49 -8.61 12.76
N LEU A 497 -20.17 -7.56 12.29
CA LEU A 497 -20.73 -7.52 10.94
C LEU A 497 -19.66 -7.72 9.87
N TYR A 498 -18.52 -7.03 9.99
CA TYR A 498 -17.41 -7.18 9.05
C TYR A 498 -16.77 -8.56 9.13
N ARG A 499 -16.57 -9.09 10.35
CA ARG A 499 -16.01 -10.43 10.55
C ARG A 499 -16.92 -11.52 9.98
N GLU A 500 -18.23 -11.37 10.10
CA GLU A 500 -19.21 -12.28 9.52
C GLU A 500 -19.11 -12.33 7.99
N ILE A 501 -19.04 -11.17 7.33
CA ILE A 501 -18.84 -11.09 5.88
C ILE A 501 -17.47 -11.68 5.49
N PHE A 502 -16.42 -11.38 6.26
CA PHE A 502 -15.08 -11.88 5.99
C PHE A 502 -15.01 -13.41 6.02
N GLU A 503 -15.54 -14.07 7.06
CA GLU A 503 -15.49 -15.55 7.12
C GLU A 503 -16.38 -16.23 6.08
N GLU A 504 -17.43 -15.56 5.61
CA GLU A 504 -18.23 -16.04 4.48
C GLU A 504 -17.42 -16.05 3.17
N LEU A 505 -16.63 -15.00 2.95
CA LEU A 505 -15.80 -14.84 1.75
C LEU A 505 -14.49 -15.64 1.82
N PHE A 506 -13.95 -15.81 3.03
CA PHE A 506 -12.65 -16.44 3.29
C PHE A 506 -12.77 -17.57 4.33
N PRO A 507 -13.42 -18.70 3.99
CA PRO A 507 -13.74 -19.79 4.93
C PRO A 507 -12.54 -20.71 5.24
N VAL A 508 -11.37 -20.12 5.52
CA VAL A 508 -10.15 -20.83 5.93
C VAL A 508 -9.62 -20.16 7.21
N PRO A 509 -9.41 -20.89 8.33
CA PRO A 509 -9.00 -20.28 9.60
C PRO A 509 -7.77 -19.37 9.49
N SER A 510 -6.75 -19.80 8.75
CA SER A 510 -5.52 -19.04 8.56
C SER A 510 -5.70 -17.73 7.78
N ALA A 511 -6.81 -17.58 7.04
CA ALA A 511 -7.15 -16.29 6.42
C ALA A 511 -7.45 -15.24 7.49
N ALA A 512 -8.18 -15.62 8.55
CA ALA A 512 -8.46 -14.71 9.66
C ALA A 512 -7.19 -14.35 10.45
N GLU A 513 -6.22 -15.27 10.51
CA GLU A 513 -4.91 -15.07 11.15
C GLU A 513 -3.97 -14.13 10.37
N CYS A 514 -4.26 -13.86 9.10
CA CYS A 514 -3.55 -12.84 8.32
C CYS A 514 -3.96 -11.42 8.71
N VAL A 515 -5.07 -11.25 9.42
CA VAL A 515 -5.57 -9.94 9.84
C VAL A 515 -5.05 -9.67 11.26
N PRO A 516 -4.30 -8.58 11.49
CA PRO A 516 -3.69 -8.31 12.77
C PRO A 516 -4.76 -8.14 13.86
N GLY A 517 -4.54 -8.80 14.99
CA GLY A 517 -5.34 -8.64 16.20
C GLY A 517 -4.71 -7.70 17.21
N GLY A 518 -5.47 -7.38 18.26
CA GLY A 518 -4.99 -6.61 19.40
C GLY A 518 -5.65 -5.23 19.53
N PRO A 519 -5.43 -4.55 20.66
CA PRO A 519 -5.99 -3.23 20.91
C PRO A 519 -5.31 -2.17 20.02
N SER A 520 -6.11 -1.26 19.46
CA SER A 520 -5.67 -0.13 18.64
C SER A 520 -6.60 1.06 18.86
N VAL A 521 -6.02 2.24 19.03
CA VAL A 521 -6.76 3.51 19.17
C VAL A 521 -6.20 4.50 18.15
N ALA A 522 -7.03 5.05 17.25
CA ALA A 522 -6.58 6.07 16.29
C ALA A 522 -5.32 5.67 15.49
N CYS A 523 -5.28 4.42 15.01
CA CYS A 523 -4.17 3.80 14.28
C CYS A 523 -2.89 3.52 15.11
N SER A 524 -2.92 3.69 16.44
CA SER A 524 -1.79 3.42 17.33
C SER A 524 -1.45 1.93 17.45
N SER A 525 -0.20 1.65 17.78
CA SER A 525 0.18 0.30 18.25
C SER A 525 -0.26 0.07 19.70
N ALA A 526 -0.32 -1.21 20.10
CA ALA A 526 -0.54 -1.57 21.51
C ALA A 526 0.46 -0.91 22.47
N LYS A 527 1.68 -0.61 22.02
CA LYS A 527 2.69 0.06 22.83
C LYS A 527 2.35 1.54 23.05
N ALA A 528 1.84 2.22 22.03
CA ALA A 528 1.45 3.62 22.13
C ALA A 528 0.19 3.84 23.00
N ILE A 529 -0.63 2.80 23.20
CA ILE A 529 -1.74 2.83 24.18
C ILE A 529 -1.21 3.01 25.62
N GLU A 530 0.02 2.59 25.93
CA GLU A 530 0.63 2.77 27.24
C GLU A 530 1.02 4.23 27.54
N TRP A 531 1.02 5.12 26.54
CA TRP A 531 1.43 6.51 26.71
C TRP A 531 0.38 7.39 27.41
N ASP A 532 -0.90 6.98 27.41
CA ASP A 532 -1.98 7.70 28.08
C ASP A 532 -3.00 6.71 28.65
N GLU A 533 -3.27 6.80 29.96
CA GLU A 533 -4.27 5.95 30.63
C GLU A 533 -5.67 6.07 29.99
N ALA A 534 -6.02 7.22 29.40
CA ALA A 534 -7.29 7.42 28.71
C ALA A 534 -7.45 6.51 27.48
N PHE A 535 -6.36 6.06 26.85
CA PHE A 535 -6.42 5.17 25.69
C PHE A 535 -6.79 3.74 26.05
N LYS A 536 -6.53 3.29 27.29
CA LYS A 536 -6.79 1.91 27.71
C LYS A 536 -8.28 1.55 27.77
N THR A 537 -9.15 2.54 27.91
CA THR A 537 -10.60 2.37 28.04
C THR A 537 -11.36 2.87 26.80
N MET A 538 -10.66 3.12 25.70
CA MET A 538 -11.22 3.76 24.51
C MET A 538 -11.59 2.72 23.47
N ASP A 539 -12.90 2.56 23.21
CA ASP A 539 -13.42 1.59 22.25
C ASP A 539 -13.65 2.18 20.85
N ASP A 540 -13.57 3.50 20.68
CA ASP A 540 -13.70 4.16 19.38
C ASP A 540 -12.31 4.33 18.73
N PRO A 541 -12.06 3.68 17.58
CA PRO A 541 -10.77 3.80 16.91
C PRO A 541 -10.58 5.14 16.16
N SER A 542 -11.56 6.04 16.18
CA SER A 542 -11.44 7.36 15.51
C SER A 542 -10.52 8.34 16.24
N GLY A 543 -9.87 9.21 15.47
CA GLY A 543 -8.97 10.26 15.98
C GLY A 543 -9.67 11.29 16.84
N ARG A 544 -10.99 11.44 16.68
CA ARG A 544 -11.85 12.26 17.54
C ARG A 544 -11.75 11.89 19.01
N ALA A 545 -11.47 10.63 19.31
CA ALA A 545 -11.41 10.14 20.67
C ALA A 545 -10.16 10.66 21.44
N VAL A 546 -9.14 11.18 20.75
CA VAL A 546 -7.84 11.56 21.35
C VAL A 546 -7.88 12.93 22.08
N GLY A 547 -8.98 13.69 22.04
CA GLY A 547 -9.16 14.92 22.85
C GLY A 547 -8.23 16.11 22.53
N VAL A 548 -7.35 15.97 21.52
CA VAL A 548 -6.40 17.00 21.05
C VAL A 548 -6.95 17.76 19.81
N HIS A 549 -8.06 17.28 19.24
CA HIS A 549 -8.64 17.84 18.03
C HIS A 549 -9.37 19.16 18.32
N GLN A 550 -8.96 20.26 17.71
CA GLN A 550 -9.52 21.59 17.99
C GLN A 550 -11.01 21.73 17.61
N SER A 551 -11.50 20.87 16.72
CA SER A 551 -12.92 20.79 16.32
C SER A 551 -13.63 19.55 16.87
N ALA A 552 -13.15 18.95 17.96
CA ALA A 552 -13.82 17.81 18.58
C ALA A 552 -15.28 18.18 18.98
N TYR A 553 -16.25 17.53 18.34
CA TYR A 553 -17.69 17.61 18.65
C TYR A 553 -18.24 19.04 18.72
N GLN A 554 -18.14 19.82 17.63
CA GLN A 554 -19.03 20.97 17.38
C GLN A 554 -20.26 20.57 16.57
#